data_AF-A0A6J6RNB0-F1
#
_entry.id   AF-A0A6J6RNB0-F1
#
_cell.length_a   1.000
_cell.length_b   1.000
_cell.length_c   1.000
_cell.angle_alpha   90.00
_cell.angle_beta   90.00
_cell.angle_gamma   90.00
#
_symmetry.space_group_name_H-M   'P 1'
#
loop_
_entity.id
_entity.type
_entity.pdbx_description
1 polymer ?
#
loop_
_entity_poly.entity_id
_entity_poly.type
_entity_poly.pdbx_seq_one_letter_code
_entity_poly.pdbx_strand_id
1 'polypeptide(L)'
;MFPFAQPAGFVTAHNPGGPPIAKEVNDARHRELEAAVAALGHKFFLAQGGRHGRAHQETGLLILDVSPQFVNEMGVRFGQAAIYIWSATEFLLEACGGRDERKRSCSQGWKVNHISEK
;
A
#
# COMPACT_ATOMS: atom_id res chain seq x y z
N MET A 1 -13.85 -10.63 -9.15
CA MET A 1 -14.12 -10.49 -7.70
C MET A 1 -12.83 -10.06 -7.03
N PHE A 2 -12.86 -9.10 -6.09
CA PHE A 2 -11.70 -8.82 -5.25
C PHE A 2 -11.39 -10.09 -4.43
N PRO A 3 -10.13 -10.56 -4.36
CA PRO A 3 -9.83 -11.86 -3.75
C PRO A 3 -10.00 -11.89 -2.23
N PHE A 4 -10.33 -10.76 -1.59
CA PHE A 4 -10.53 -10.65 -0.15
C PHE A 4 -11.94 -10.15 0.18
N ALA A 5 -12.51 -10.65 1.28
CA ALA A 5 -13.81 -10.20 1.78
C ALA A 5 -13.75 -8.78 2.37
N GLN A 6 -12.61 -8.39 2.93
CA GLN A 6 -12.38 -7.09 3.57
C GLN A 6 -11.37 -6.27 2.77
N PRO A 7 -11.36 -4.93 2.92
CA PRO A 7 -10.39 -4.07 2.27
C PRO A 7 -8.94 -4.46 2.58
N ALA A 8 -8.05 -4.24 1.61
CA ALA A 8 -6.61 -4.40 1.79
C ALA A 8 -5.89 -3.09 1.44
N GLY A 9 -4.85 -2.76 2.20
CA GLY A 9 -4.06 -1.54 2.07
C GLY A 9 -2.62 -1.83 1.69
N PHE A 10 -2.03 -1.01 0.82
CA PHE A 10 -0.61 -1.11 0.49
C PHE A 10 0.21 -0.06 1.23
N VAL A 11 1.24 -0.51 1.95
CA VAL A 11 2.23 0.34 2.62
C VAL A 11 3.64 -0.07 2.20
N THR A 12 4.49 0.92 1.95
CA THR A 12 5.92 0.73 1.66
C THR A 12 6.77 1.63 2.56
N ALA A 13 7.90 1.10 3.01
CA ALA A 13 8.95 1.86 3.69
C ALA A 13 10.16 2.11 2.77
N HIS A 14 10.08 1.65 1.51
CA HIS A 14 11.16 1.68 0.53
C HIS A 14 11.23 3.06 -0.12
N ASN A 15 12.04 3.95 0.45
CA ASN A 15 12.35 5.29 -0.04
C ASN A 15 11.16 6.08 -0.62
N PRO A 16 10.09 6.33 0.15
CA PRO A 16 8.95 7.07 -0.36
C PRO A 16 9.33 8.52 -0.70
N GLY A 17 9.38 8.84 -2.00
CA GLY A 17 9.54 10.20 -2.51
C GLY A 17 10.95 10.82 -2.37
N GLY A 18 11.98 10.04 -2.00
CA GLY A 18 13.36 10.50 -1.85
C GLY A 18 14.27 10.16 -3.03
N PRO A 19 15.49 10.72 -3.10
CA PRO A 19 16.52 10.24 -4.04
C PRO A 19 16.84 8.75 -3.77
N PRO A 20 17.29 7.98 -4.76
CA PRO A 20 17.66 6.58 -4.54
C PRO A 20 18.60 6.41 -3.35
N ILE A 21 18.25 5.52 -2.42
CA ILE A 21 19.08 5.16 -1.27
C ILE A 21 19.59 3.73 -1.40
N ALA A 22 20.61 3.38 -0.61
CA ALA A 22 21.20 2.05 -0.60
C ALA A 22 20.15 0.95 -0.34
N LYS A 23 20.29 -0.18 -1.03
CA LYS A 23 19.34 -1.29 -0.96
C LYS A 23 19.20 -1.81 0.48
N GLU A 24 20.30 -1.88 1.21
CA GLU A 24 20.37 -2.41 2.58
C GLU A 24 19.56 -1.54 3.55
N VAL A 25 19.52 -0.23 3.32
CA VAL A 25 18.71 0.71 4.11
C VAL A 25 17.23 0.47 3.84
N ASN A 26 16.85 0.26 2.58
CA ASN A 26 15.48 -0.08 2.23
C ASN A 26 15.06 -1.45 2.79
N ASP A 27 15.94 -2.45 2.75
CA ASP A 27 15.68 -3.77 3.31
C ASP A 27 15.54 -3.72 4.84
N ALA A 28 16.30 -2.86 5.53
CA ALA A 28 16.15 -2.64 6.97
C ALA A 28 14.79 -1.99 7.29
N ARG A 29 14.43 -0.91 6.58
CA ARG A 29 13.12 -0.25 6.73
C ARG A 29 11.95 -1.17 6.41
N HIS A 30 12.10 -2.04 5.41
CA HIS A 30 11.08 -3.03 5.07
C HIS A 30 10.86 -4.03 6.21
N ARG A 31 11.94 -4.55 6.81
CA ARG A 31 11.85 -5.44 7.98
C ARG A 31 11.20 -4.75 9.19
N GLU A 32 11.46 -3.46 9.39
CA GLU A 32 10.78 -2.67 10.44
C GLU A 32 9.27 -2.54 10.18
N LEU A 33 8.87 -2.36 8.92
CA LEU A 33 7.46 -2.34 8.51
C LEU A 33 6.80 -3.70 8.76
N GLU A 34 7.42 -4.80 8.34
CA GLU A 34 6.93 -6.15 8.60
C GLU A 34 6.73 -6.41 10.09
N ALA A 35 7.74 -6.09 10.91
CA ALA A 35 7.68 -6.26 12.36
C ALA A 35 6.55 -5.42 12.98
N ALA A 36 6.37 -4.18 12.53
CA ALA A 36 5.32 -3.29 13.03
C ALA A 36 3.91 -3.81 12.70
N VAL A 37 3.68 -4.28 11.46
CA VAL A 37 2.39 -4.83 11.03
C VAL A 37 2.10 -6.14 11.76
N ALA A 38 3.09 -7.02 11.90
CA ALA A 38 2.96 -8.29 12.61
C ALA A 38 2.66 -8.09 14.10
N ALA A 39 3.34 -7.14 14.76
CA ALA A 39 3.13 -6.82 16.17
C ALA A 39 1.71 -6.30 16.47
N LEU A 40 1.05 -5.70 15.47
CA LEU A 40 -0.34 -5.25 15.55
C LEU A 40 -1.35 -6.34 15.18
N GLY A 41 -0.89 -7.55 14.86
CA GLY A 41 -1.73 -8.73 14.61
C GLY A 41 -2.32 -8.82 13.20
N HIS A 42 -1.89 -7.95 12.27
CA HIS A 42 -2.40 -7.97 10.91
C HIS A 42 -1.70 -9.04 10.05
N LYS A 43 -2.49 -9.66 9.17
CA LYS A 43 -1.97 -10.51 8.09
C LYS A 43 -1.59 -9.65 6.90
N PHE A 44 -0.53 -10.04 6.20
CA PHE A 44 -0.08 -9.32 5.01
C PHE A 44 0.58 -10.25 3.99
N PHE A 45 0.64 -9.78 2.74
CA PHE A 45 1.46 -10.37 1.69
C PHE A 45 2.59 -9.42 1.32
N LEU A 46 3.73 -9.97 0.90
CA LEU A 46 4.75 -9.19 0.20
C LEU A 46 4.16 -8.72 -1.14
N ALA A 47 4.30 -7.43 -1.44
CA ALA A 47 3.71 -6.81 -2.60
C ALA A 47 4.66 -5.80 -3.25
N GLN A 48 4.38 -5.47 -4.51
CA GLN A 48 5.08 -4.42 -5.25
C GLN A 48 4.08 -3.34 -5.67
N GLY A 49 4.35 -2.10 -5.26
CA GLY A 49 3.63 -0.91 -5.69
C GLY A 49 4.40 -0.23 -6.81
N GLY A 50 3.72 0.21 -7.86
CA GLY A 50 4.39 0.89 -8.97
C GLY A 50 3.40 1.44 -9.99
N ARG A 51 3.89 2.33 -10.85
CA ARG A 51 3.10 2.85 -11.96
C ARG A 51 3.23 1.91 -13.15
N HIS A 52 2.10 1.49 -13.72
CA HIS A 52 2.08 0.67 -14.93
C HIS A 52 2.96 1.28 -16.03
N GLY A 53 3.80 0.45 -16.66
CA GLY A 53 4.72 0.86 -17.72
C GLY A 53 5.95 1.64 -17.26
N ARG A 54 6.16 1.82 -15.94
CA ARG A 54 7.44 2.30 -15.39
C ARG A 54 8.23 1.13 -14.81
N ALA A 55 9.56 1.19 -14.96
CA ALA A 55 10.47 0.20 -14.41
C ALA A 55 10.57 0.28 -12.87
N HIS A 56 10.27 1.45 -12.29
CA HIS A 56 10.32 1.65 -10.84
C HIS A 56 9.14 0.98 -10.15
N GLN A 57 9.46 0.00 -9.31
CA GLN A 57 8.54 -0.70 -8.43
C GLN A 57 9.12 -0.68 -7.02
N GLU A 58 8.27 -0.42 -6.03
CA GLU A 58 8.62 -0.36 -4.63
C GLU A 58 8.10 -1.58 -3.91
N THR A 59 8.98 -2.26 -3.19
CA THR A 59 8.60 -3.41 -2.36
C THR A 59 7.93 -2.91 -1.09
N GLY A 60 6.76 -3.46 -0.78
CA GLY A 60 5.95 -3.12 0.38
C GLY A 60 5.08 -4.29 0.81
N LEU A 61 4.08 -4.00 1.63
CA LEU A 61 3.14 -4.98 2.16
C LEU A 61 1.73 -4.66 1.69
N LEU A 62 1.02 -5.69 1.24
CA LEU A 62 -0.44 -5.66 1.11
C LEU A 62 -1.04 -6.20 2.40
N ILE A 63 -1.53 -5.30 3.25
CA ILE A 63 -2.05 -5.60 4.58
C ILE A 63 -3.56 -5.85 4.46
N LEU A 64 -4.02 -6.96 5.03
CA LEU A 64 -5.41 -7.40 4.93
C LEU A 64 -6.25 -6.90 6.09
N ASP A 65 -7.56 -6.73 5.83
CA ASP A 65 -8.56 -6.37 6.84
C ASP A 65 -8.20 -5.08 7.59
N VAL A 66 -8.07 -4.01 6.80
CA VAL A 66 -7.58 -2.71 7.29
C VAL A 66 -8.58 -1.58 7.06
N SER A 67 -8.57 -0.62 7.98
CA SER A 67 -9.28 0.64 7.84
C SER A 67 -8.42 1.70 7.12
N PRO A 68 -9.01 2.71 6.46
CA PRO A 68 -8.24 3.80 5.90
C PRO A 68 -7.36 4.54 6.88
N GLN A 69 -7.85 4.73 8.09
CA GLN A 69 -7.09 5.37 9.15
C GLN A 69 -5.83 4.58 9.53
N PHE A 70 -5.94 3.25 9.71
CA PHE A 70 -4.78 2.41 10.00
C PHE A 70 -3.72 2.50 8.91
N VAL A 71 -4.13 2.38 7.64
CA VAL A 71 -3.19 2.43 6.51
C VAL A 71 -2.53 3.81 6.45
N ASN A 72 -3.28 4.88 6.72
CA ASN A 72 -2.75 6.26 6.74
C ASN A 72 -1.71 6.44 7.86
N GLU A 73 -2.01 5.99 9.07
CA GLU A 73 -1.09 6.05 10.22
C GLU A 73 0.22 5.30 9.92
N MET A 74 0.13 4.12 9.32
CA MET A 74 1.29 3.35 8.87
C MET A 74 2.05 4.08 7.75
N GLY A 75 1.34 4.63 6.76
CA GLY A 75 1.93 5.43 5.70
C GLY A 75 2.70 6.64 6.24
N VAL A 76 2.14 7.39 7.20
CA VAL A 76 2.81 8.50 7.87
C VAL A 76 4.05 8.02 8.62
N ARG A 77 3.92 6.94 9.41
CA ARG A 77 5.01 6.38 10.20
C ARG A 77 6.22 5.99 9.35
N PHE A 78 5.98 5.41 8.17
CA PHE A 78 7.03 4.94 7.27
C PHE A 78 7.38 5.95 6.16
N GLY A 79 6.85 7.18 6.24
CA GLY A 79 7.19 8.30 5.37
C GLY A 79 6.56 8.26 3.98
N GLN A 80 5.58 7.39 3.75
CA GLN A 80 4.87 7.28 2.48
C GLN A 80 4.11 8.58 2.17
N ALA A 81 4.10 9.01 0.91
CA ALA A 81 3.41 10.24 0.50
C ALA A 81 1.90 10.06 0.36
N ALA A 82 1.48 8.87 -0.08
CA ALA A 82 0.08 8.51 -0.27
C ALA A 82 -0.13 7.00 -0.09
N ILE A 83 -1.28 6.62 0.46
CA ILE A 83 -1.70 5.24 0.66
C ILE A 83 -2.63 4.78 -0.45
N TYR A 84 -2.68 3.45 -0.63
CA TYR A 84 -3.59 2.79 -1.55
C TYR A 84 -4.43 1.79 -0.78
N ILE A 85 -5.75 1.80 -1.00
CA ILE A 85 -6.67 0.84 -0.40
C ILE A 85 -7.62 0.33 -1.47
N TRP A 86 -7.76 -0.99 -1.53
CA TRP A 86 -8.70 -1.66 -2.43
C TRP A 86 -9.74 -2.44 -1.65
N SER A 87 -10.97 -2.39 -2.14
CA SER A 87 -12.06 -3.27 -1.78
C SER A 87 -12.74 -3.82 -3.04
N ALA A 88 -13.81 -4.59 -2.84
CA ALA A 88 -14.65 -5.06 -3.95
C ALA A 88 -15.34 -3.91 -4.70
N THR A 89 -15.57 -2.77 -4.05
CA THR A 89 -16.37 -1.66 -4.60
C THR A 89 -15.56 -0.41 -4.86
N GLU A 90 -14.46 -0.19 -4.13
CA GLU A 90 -13.71 1.05 -4.14
C GLU A 90 -12.20 0.82 -4.29
N PHE A 91 -11.56 1.69 -5.05
CA PHE A 91 -10.12 1.94 -4.97
C PHE A 91 -9.90 3.36 -4.48
N LEU A 92 -9.21 3.47 -3.35
CA LEU A 92 -8.89 4.72 -2.68
C LEU A 92 -7.39 4.99 -2.77
N LEU A 93 -7.06 6.18 -3.25
CA LEU A 93 -5.74 6.80 -3.17
C LEU A 93 -5.85 8.05 -2.31
N GLU A 94 -5.07 8.14 -1.23
CA GLU A 94 -5.16 9.24 -0.28
C GLU A 94 -3.77 9.69 0.17
N ALA A 95 -3.53 11.00 0.25
CA ALA A 95 -2.29 11.52 0.82
C ALA A 95 -2.16 11.19 2.32
N CYS A 96 -0.97 10.76 2.74
CA CYS A 96 -0.70 10.49 4.14
C CYS A 96 -0.80 11.74 5.01
N GLY A 97 -1.36 11.59 6.21
CA GLY A 97 -1.46 12.64 7.22
C GLY A 97 -2.62 13.61 7.00
N GLY A 98 -3.57 13.30 6.11
CA GLY A 98 -4.88 14.00 6.04
C GLY A 98 -4.81 15.50 5.74
N ARG A 99 -3.70 16.00 5.18
CA ARG A 99 -3.46 17.45 5.06
C ARG A 99 -4.30 18.16 3.99
N ASP A 100 -5.07 17.42 3.17
CA ASP A 100 -5.95 18.01 2.16
C ASP A 100 -6.94 16.97 1.59
N GLU A 101 -8.25 17.11 1.85
CA GLU A 101 -9.29 16.23 1.26
C GLU A 101 -9.30 16.26 -0.27
N ARG A 102 -8.77 17.33 -0.89
CA ARG A 102 -8.62 17.44 -2.36
C ARG A 102 -7.54 16.52 -2.92
N LYS A 103 -6.74 15.88 -2.06
CA LYS A 103 -5.73 14.86 -2.43
C LYS A 103 -6.24 13.44 -2.20
N ARG A 104 -7.54 13.27 -1.95
CA ARG A 104 -8.22 11.98 -1.97
C ARG A 104 -8.79 11.75 -3.37
N SER A 105 -8.41 10.63 -3.97
CA SER A 105 -8.99 10.14 -5.22
C SER A 105 -9.65 8.80 -4.96
N CYS A 106 -10.93 8.70 -5.30
CA CYS A 106 -11.72 7.49 -5.20
C CYS A 106 -12.15 7.09 -6.62
N SER A 107 -11.99 5.82 -6.95
CA SER A 107 -12.45 5.24 -8.21
C SER A 107 -13.08 3.87 -7.98
N GLN A 108 -13.62 3.26 -9.04
CA GLN A 108 -14.17 1.91 -8.93
C GLN A 108 -13.11 0.93 -8.43
N GLY A 109 -13.52 0.08 -7.49
CA GLY A 109 -12.69 -0.97 -6.92
C GLY A 109 -12.39 -2.10 -7.90
N TRP A 110 -11.92 -3.22 -7.35
CA TRP A 110 -11.37 -4.31 -8.15
C TRP A 110 -12.39 -4.94 -9.09
N LYS A 111 -12.18 -4.78 -10.40
CA LYS A 111 -12.95 -5.46 -11.45
C LYS A 111 -12.07 -6.45 -12.20
N VAL A 112 -12.56 -7.69 -12.29
CA VAL A 112 -11.97 -8.72 -13.15
C VAL A 112 -12.79 -8.72 -14.44
N ASN A 113 -12.24 -8.15 -15.51
CA ASN A 113 -12.93 -8.09 -16.81
C ASN A 113 -12.64 -9.33 -17.67
N HIS A 114 -11.52 -10.02 -17.42
CA HIS A 114 -11.13 -11.24 -18.09
C HIS A 114 -10.13 -12.01 -17.20
N ILE A 115 -10.29 -13.33 -17.08
CA ILE A 115 -9.27 -14.21 -16.49
C ILE A 115 -8.64 -14.93 -17.68
N SER A 116 -7.37 -14.66 -17.97
CA SER A 116 -6.62 -15.54 -18.88
C SER A 116 -6.21 -16.77 -18.10
N GLU A 117 -6.97 -17.86 -18.27
CA GLU A 117 -6.52 -19.19 -17.89
C GLU A 117 -5.39 -19.59 -18.84
N LYS A 118 -4.27 -20.06 -18.26
CA LYS A 118 -3.22 -20.79 -18.97
C LYS A 118 -3.38 -22.27 -18.65
#